data_AF-A0A5M9K1N3-F1
#
_entry.id   AF-A0A5M9K1N3-F1
#
_cell.length_a   1.000
_cell.length_b   1.000
_cell.length_c   1.000
_cell.angle_alpha   90.00
_cell.angle_beta   90.00
_cell.angle_gamma   90.00
#
_symmetry.space_group_name_H-M   'P 1'
#
loop_
_entity.id
_entity.type
_entity.pdbx_description
1 polymer ?
#
loop_
_entity_poly.entity_id
_entity_poly.type
_entity_poly.pdbx_seq_one_letter_code
_entity_poly.pdbx_strand_id
1 'polypeptide(L)'
;MPTPRLSTPGTGNDKDSDNGKPHFIDDATFHLFSSTAQFTLLSPLQHSTIYIESIDAQAIYNHTEPVGKIVYDYPFAVPPGASESPKLPVDWSLESVGYDAVERALGGSLKLDAKGTIGIRLGQWTETIWYFGSGIGARIRL
;
A
#
# COMPACT_ATOMS: atom_id res chain seq x y z
N MET A 1 -3.97 -25.01 15.65
CA MET A 1 -2.88 -24.03 15.79
C MET A 1 -3.51 -22.65 16.02
N PRO A 2 -3.27 -21.96 17.14
CA PRO A 2 -3.76 -20.61 17.33
C PRO A 2 -2.99 -19.63 16.44
N THR A 3 -3.71 -18.68 15.82
CA THR A 3 -3.12 -17.61 15.02
C THR A 3 -2.37 -16.64 15.95
N PRO A 4 -1.10 -16.29 15.65
CA PRO A 4 -0.35 -15.32 16.46
C PRO A 4 -1.09 -13.98 16.53
N ARG A 5 -1.23 -13.43 17.73
CA ARG A 5 -1.79 -12.09 17.93
C ARG A 5 -0.70 -11.05 17.67
N LEU A 6 -0.87 -10.25 16.62
CA LEU A 6 -0.01 -9.10 16.33
C LEU A 6 -0.24 -8.00 17.38
N SER A 7 0.84 -7.36 17.81
CA SER A 7 0.80 -6.11 18.57
C SER A 7 1.59 -5.07 17.80
N THR A 8 0.97 -3.95 17.44
CA THR A 8 1.66 -2.79 16.85
C THR A 8 2.31 -1.97 17.97
N PRO A 9 3.55 -1.48 17.80
CA PRO A 9 4.06 -0.38 18.62
C PRO A 9 3.15 0.83 18.42
N GLY A 10 2.65 1.42 19.51
CA GLY A 10 1.62 2.45 19.47
C GLY A 10 2.08 3.73 18.77
N THR A 11 1.42 4.08 17.67
CA THR A 11 1.47 5.41 17.07
C THR A 11 0.12 6.08 17.34
N GLY A 12 0.09 6.97 18.32
CA GLY A 12 -1.08 7.80 18.58
C GLY A 12 -1.26 8.79 17.43
N ASN A 13 -2.43 8.73 16.77
CA ASN A 13 -3.23 9.86 16.32
C ASN A 13 -4.44 9.33 15.55
N ASP A 14 -5.62 9.59 16.12
CA ASP A 14 -6.97 9.54 15.58
C ASP A 14 -7.10 9.14 14.10
N LYS A 15 -7.36 7.84 13.86
CA LYS A 15 -7.94 7.35 12.61
C LYS A 15 -9.29 6.70 12.95
N ASP A 16 -10.33 7.30 12.41
CA ASP A 16 -11.72 6.93 12.60
C ASP A 16 -11.98 5.50 12.09
N SER A 17 -12.38 4.63 13.02
CA SER A 17 -13.17 3.41 12.82
C SER A 17 -12.67 2.38 11.79
N ASP A 18 -11.50 1.80 12.03
CA ASP A 18 -11.34 0.34 11.89
C ASP A 18 -10.55 -0.18 13.10
N ASN A 19 -10.90 -1.37 13.56
CA ASN A 19 -10.80 -1.82 14.94
C ASN A 19 -9.36 -2.15 15.38
N GLY A 20 -8.44 -1.18 15.43
CA GLY A 20 -7.09 -1.30 15.99
C GLY A 20 -6.26 -2.48 15.47
N LYS A 21 -6.65 -3.06 14.33
CA LYS A 21 -6.02 -4.24 13.77
C LYS A 21 -4.79 -3.79 12.99
N PRO A 22 -3.63 -4.41 13.22
CA PRO A 22 -2.46 -4.17 12.39
C PRO A 22 -2.77 -4.53 10.93
N HIS A 23 -2.46 -3.60 10.03
CA HIS A 23 -2.46 -3.83 8.59
C HIS A 23 -1.02 -3.74 8.07
N PHE A 24 -0.70 -4.54 7.05
CA PHE A 24 0.63 -4.49 6.43
C PHE A 24 0.89 -3.15 5.72
N ILE A 25 -0.13 -2.57 5.10
CA ILE A 25 -0.10 -1.19 4.59
C ILE A 25 -0.75 -0.31 5.65
N ASP A 26 0.04 0.57 6.28
CA ASP A 26 -0.44 1.51 7.30
C ASP A 26 -0.92 2.83 6.68
N ASP A 27 -0.24 3.25 5.61
CA ASP A 27 -0.48 4.53 4.96
C ASP A 27 -0.02 4.50 3.49
N ALA A 28 -0.63 5.35 2.67
CA ALA A 28 -0.24 5.55 1.27
C ALA A 28 -0.22 7.05 0.95
N THR A 29 0.74 7.46 0.11
CA THR A 29 0.81 8.82 -0.43
C THR A 29 1.01 8.75 -1.93
N PHE A 30 0.13 9.41 -2.69
CA PHE A 30 0.27 9.63 -4.11
C PHE A 30 0.87 11.01 -4.37
N HIS A 31 1.86 11.06 -5.25
CA HIS A 31 2.53 12.25 -5.74
C HIS A 31 2.21 12.41 -7.22
N LEU A 32 1.37 13.40 -7.56
CA LEU A 32 0.84 13.54 -8.91
C LEU A 32 1.91 14.01 -9.91
N PHE A 33 2.76 14.98 -9.53
CA PHE A 33 3.77 15.54 -10.43
C PHE A 33 4.83 14.52 -10.82
N SER A 34 5.33 13.73 -9.87
CA SER A 34 6.26 12.65 -10.16
C SER A 34 5.56 11.38 -10.66
N SER A 35 4.22 11.32 -10.61
CA SER A 35 3.42 10.12 -10.90
C SER A 35 3.92 8.90 -10.13
N THR A 36 4.03 9.04 -8.81
CA THR A 36 4.53 7.98 -7.93
C THR A 36 3.67 7.78 -6.70
N ALA A 37 3.66 6.56 -6.17
CA ALA A 37 3.09 6.21 -4.88
C ALA A 37 4.19 5.83 -3.89
N GLN A 38 4.02 6.19 -2.62
CA GLN A 38 4.87 5.73 -1.53
C GLN A 38 3.99 5.17 -0.42
N PHE A 39 4.39 4.02 0.13
CA PHE A 39 3.62 3.28 1.13
C PHE A 39 4.42 3.19 2.43
N THR A 40 3.72 3.36 3.56
CA THR A 40 4.24 2.96 4.87
C THR A 40 3.82 1.51 5.10
N LEU A 41 4.82 0.64 5.20
CA LEU A 41 4.66 -0.79 5.38
C LEU A 41 5.05 -1.20 6.79
N LEU A 42 4.19 -1.99 7.43
CA LEU A 42 4.39 -2.49 8.77
C LEU A 42 4.67 -3.99 8.74
N SER A 43 5.95 -4.36 8.86
CA SER A 43 6.34 -5.77 8.97
C SER A 43 5.90 -6.33 10.33
N PRO A 44 5.16 -7.44 10.36
CA PRO A 44 4.78 -8.10 11.61
C PRO A 44 5.93 -8.96 12.19
N LEU A 45 7.03 -9.13 11.45
CA LEU A 45 8.14 -9.96 11.87
C LEU A 45 9.07 -9.18 12.80
N GLN A 46 9.54 -9.81 13.87
CA GLN A 46 10.40 -9.15 14.86
C GLN A 46 11.90 -9.23 14.53
N HIS A 47 12.32 -10.23 13.77
CA HIS A 47 13.74 -10.53 13.56
C HIS A 47 14.12 -10.69 12.08
N SER A 48 13.14 -10.78 11.18
CA SER A 48 13.38 -11.08 9.77
C SER A 48 12.84 -9.96 8.89
N THR A 49 13.58 -9.67 7.81
CA THR A 49 13.19 -8.71 6.79
C THR A 49 12.40 -9.41 5.70
N ILE A 50 11.22 -8.89 5.38
CA ILE A 50 10.48 -9.27 4.18
C ILE A 50 11.07 -8.47 3.02
N TYR A 51 11.30 -9.11 1.88
CA TYR A 51 11.59 -8.40 0.64
C TYR A 51 10.37 -8.46 -0.25
N ILE A 52 9.95 -7.31 -0.76
CA ILE A 52 9.02 -7.26 -1.89
C ILE A 52 9.90 -7.33 -3.13
N GLU A 53 9.69 -8.37 -3.94
CA GLU A 53 10.48 -8.67 -5.15
C GLU A 53 9.81 -8.11 -6.40
N SER A 54 8.47 -8.16 -6.44
CA SER A 54 7.69 -7.62 -7.55
C SER A 54 6.31 -7.17 -7.11
N ILE A 55 5.73 -6.24 -7.87
CA ILE A 55 4.40 -5.70 -7.69
C ILE A 55 3.74 -5.63 -9.07
N ASP A 56 2.57 -6.24 -9.21
CA ASP A 56 1.58 -5.88 -10.24
C ASP A 56 0.26 -5.62 -9.52
N ALA A 57 -0.11 -4.34 -9.36
CA ALA A 57 -1.28 -3.95 -8.59
C ALA A 57 -2.03 -2.79 -9.23
N GLN A 58 -3.35 -2.75 -8.98
CA GLN A 58 -4.26 -1.71 -9.42
C GLN A 58 -4.95 -1.07 -8.21
N ALA A 59 -4.93 0.26 -8.17
CA ALA A 59 -5.72 1.06 -7.25
C ALA A 59 -7.12 1.32 -7.83
N ILE A 60 -8.14 1.24 -6.98
CA ILE A 60 -9.55 1.28 -7.37
C ILE A 60 -10.28 2.26 -6.46
N TYR A 61 -11.00 3.21 -7.06
CA TYR A 61 -11.88 4.15 -6.38
C TYR A 61 -13.31 3.61 -6.36
N ASN A 62 -14.00 3.81 -5.24
CA ASN A 62 -15.40 3.41 -5.07
C ASN A 62 -15.68 1.95 -5.47
N HIS A 63 -14.73 1.05 -5.17
CA HIS A 63 -14.79 -0.40 -5.43
C HIS A 63 -14.77 -0.85 -6.90
N THR A 64 -14.94 0.05 -7.89
CA THR A 64 -15.03 -0.33 -9.32
C THR A 64 -14.12 0.46 -10.23
N GLU A 65 -13.87 1.74 -9.94
CA GLU A 65 -13.24 2.66 -10.89
C GLU A 65 -11.72 2.55 -10.82
N PRO A 66 -11.02 2.16 -11.89
CA PRO A 66 -9.56 2.10 -11.88
C PRO A 66 -8.97 3.50 -11.74
N VAL A 67 -7.99 3.65 -10.85
CA VAL A 67 -7.30 4.94 -10.61
C VAL A 67 -5.92 4.93 -11.24
N GLY A 68 -5.16 3.87 -11.00
CA GLY A 68 -3.81 3.72 -11.52
C GLY A 68 -3.27 2.33 -11.29
N LYS A 69 -2.22 2.00 -12.04
CA LYS A 69 -1.53 0.71 -11.98
C LYS A 69 -0.08 0.92 -11.52
N ILE A 70 0.40 0.04 -10.65
CA ILE A 70 1.80 -0.05 -10.27
C ILE A 70 2.31 -1.39 -10.80
N VAL A 71 3.35 -1.33 -11.64
CA VAL A 71 4.13 -2.49 -12.06
C VAL A 71 5.59 -2.20 -11.71
N TYR A 72 6.18 -3.01 -10.84
CA TYR A 72 7.52 -2.77 -10.31
C TYR A 72 8.23 -4.08 -9.98
N ASP A 73 9.34 -4.35 -10.66
CA ASP A 73 10.07 -5.63 -10.57
C ASP A 73 11.44 -5.49 -9.89
N TYR A 74 11.66 -4.40 -9.15
CA TYR A 74 12.90 -4.18 -8.40
C TYR A 74 12.69 -4.45 -6.92
N PRO A 75 13.55 -5.26 -6.28
CA PRO A 75 13.34 -5.64 -4.90
C PRO A 75 13.60 -4.50 -3.93
N PHE A 76 12.82 -4.43 -2.86
CA PHE A 76 13.08 -3.55 -1.72
C PHE A 76 12.75 -4.22 -0.39
N ALA A 77 13.42 -3.75 0.67
CA ALA A 77 13.32 -4.33 2.00
C ALA A 77 12.18 -3.72 2.81
N VAL A 78 11.51 -4.58 3.57
CA VAL A 78 10.52 -4.25 4.59
C VAL A 78 11.04 -4.84 5.92
N PRO A 79 11.95 -4.13 6.61
CA PRO A 79 12.54 -4.60 7.88
C PRO A 79 11.48 -4.70 8.98
N PRO A 80 11.77 -5.37 10.11
CA PRO A 80 10.90 -5.38 11.29
C PRO A 80 10.40 -3.98 11.68
N GLY A 81 9.09 -3.85 11.92
CA GLY A 81 8.46 -2.58 12.23
C GLY A 81 8.03 -1.77 11.00
N ALA A 82 7.95 -0.45 11.16
CA ALA A 82 7.49 0.46 10.12
C ALA A 82 8.64 0.85 9.18
N SER A 83 8.37 0.84 7.88
CA SER A 83 9.33 1.24 6.83
C SER A 83 8.59 1.88 5.67
N GLU A 84 9.30 2.69 4.87
CA GLU A 84 8.73 3.26 3.66
C GLU A 84 9.19 2.49 2.43
N SER A 85 8.26 2.27 1.49
CA SER A 85 8.62 1.81 0.15
C SER A 85 9.47 2.87 -0.57
N PRO A 86 10.19 2.51 -1.65
CA PRO A 86 10.62 3.49 -2.64
C PRO A 86 9.39 4.18 -3.25
N LYS A 87 9.63 5.28 -3.97
CA LYS A 87 8.60 5.90 -4.80
C LYS A 87 8.31 5.00 -6.01
N LEU A 88 7.20 4.30 -5.96
CA LEU A 88 6.76 3.36 -6.98
C LEU A 88 6.09 4.13 -8.12
N PRO A 89 6.45 3.89 -9.39
CA PRO A 89 5.80 4.56 -10.52
C PRO A 89 4.33 4.15 -10.59
N VAL A 90 3.48 5.12 -10.88
CA VAL A 90 2.04 4.93 -11.08
C VAL A 90 1.71 5.28 -12.52
N ASP A 91 1.14 4.32 -13.23
CA ASP A 91 0.49 4.54 -14.51
C ASP A 91 -0.97 4.94 -14.25
N TRP A 92 -1.28 6.22 -14.41
CA TRP A 92 -2.60 6.77 -14.11
C TRP A 92 -3.61 6.46 -15.21
N SER A 93 -4.82 6.10 -14.82
CA SER A 93 -5.95 6.01 -15.76
C SER A 93 -6.54 7.40 -15.99
N LEU A 94 -5.85 8.26 -16.75
CA LEU A 94 -6.15 9.70 -16.87
C LEU A 94 -7.58 10.04 -17.33
N GLU A 95 -8.20 9.17 -18.11
CA GLU A 95 -9.57 9.34 -18.59
C GLU A 95 -10.63 8.72 -17.65
N SER A 96 -10.21 8.19 -16.50
CA SER A 96 -11.12 7.51 -15.57
C SER A 96 -11.72 8.45 -14.54
N VAL A 97 -12.94 8.12 -14.12
CA VAL A 97 -13.60 8.75 -12.96
C VAL A 97 -12.75 8.62 -11.69
N GLY A 98 -11.94 7.57 -11.58
CA GLY A 98 -11.04 7.33 -10.46
C GLY A 98 -9.90 8.36 -10.39
N TYR A 99 -9.26 8.67 -11.51
CA TYR A 99 -8.21 9.70 -11.55
C TYR A 99 -8.78 11.10 -11.30
N ASP A 100 -9.95 11.37 -11.85
CA ASP A 100 -10.77 12.56 -11.59
C ASP A 100 -11.03 12.78 -10.08
N ALA A 101 -11.30 11.71 -9.33
CA ALA A 101 -11.47 11.78 -7.88
C ALA A 101 -10.15 12.04 -7.14
N VAL A 102 -9.04 11.51 -7.64
CA VAL A 102 -7.70 11.79 -7.11
C VAL A 102 -7.35 13.27 -7.26
N GLU A 103 -7.57 13.88 -8.43
CA GLU A 103 -7.29 15.30 -8.65
C GLU A 103 -8.12 16.19 -7.71
N ARG A 104 -9.42 15.87 -7.53
CA ARG A 104 -10.29 16.60 -6.60
C ARG A 104 -9.88 16.46 -5.14
N ALA A 105 -9.19 15.38 -4.78
CA ALA A 105 -8.68 15.12 -3.44
C ALA A 105 -7.28 15.71 -3.19
N LEU A 106 -6.71 16.48 -4.14
CA LEU A 106 -5.40 17.10 -4.00
C LEU A 106 -5.30 17.95 -2.72
N GLY A 107 -4.26 17.68 -1.91
CA GLY A 107 -4.06 18.32 -0.61
C GLY A 107 -4.84 17.66 0.54
N GLY A 108 -5.67 16.65 0.25
CA GLY A 108 -6.43 15.87 1.21
C GLY A 108 -6.09 14.37 1.17
N SER A 109 -7.10 13.55 1.45
CA SER A 109 -7.02 12.09 1.40
C SER A 109 -8.21 11.48 0.68
N LEU A 110 -7.99 10.31 0.08
CA LEU A 110 -8.98 9.52 -0.64
C LEU A 110 -8.91 8.07 -0.16
N LYS A 111 -10.06 7.45 0.08
CA LYS A 111 -10.11 6.00 0.37
C LYS A 111 -10.11 5.23 -0.94
N LEU A 112 -9.18 4.29 -1.07
CA LEU A 112 -8.99 3.47 -2.24
C LEU A 112 -8.94 2.00 -1.86
N ASP A 113 -9.40 1.17 -2.76
CA ASP A 113 -9.14 -0.25 -2.74
C ASP A 113 -7.90 -0.55 -3.59
N ALA A 114 -7.25 -1.66 -3.31
CA ALA A 114 -6.13 -2.14 -4.09
C ALA A 114 -6.24 -3.65 -4.29
N LYS A 115 -5.95 -4.11 -5.49
CA LYS A 115 -5.83 -5.53 -5.81
C LYS A 115 -4.61 -5.80 -6.67
N GLY A 116 -3.96 -6.94 -6.48
CA GLY A 116 -2.78 -7.27 -7.28
C GLY A 116 -2.09 -8.55 -6.85
N THR A 117 -0.98 -8.84 -7.51
CA THR A 117 -0.04 -9.91 -7.18
C THR A 117 1.28 -9.32 -6.73
N ILE A 118 1.78 -9.79 -5.59
CA ILE A 118 3.01 -9.32 -4.96
C ILE A 118 3.98 -10.49 -4.84
N GLY A 119 5.17 -10.36 -5.44
CA GLY A 119 6.28 -11.26 -5.20
C GLY A 119 6.93 -10.92 -3.86
N ILE A 120 7.08 -11.90 -2.98
CA ILE A 120 7.71 -11.74 -1.67
C ILE A 120 8.82 -12.76 -1.47
N ARG A 121 9.85 -12.35 -0.72
CA ARG A 121 10.93 -13.23 -0.29
C ARG A 121 11.22 -13.06 1.20
N LEU A 122 11.33 -14.18 1.90
CA LEU A 122 11.71 -14.27 3.32
C LEU A 122 12.80 -15.33 3.48
N GLY A 123 14.04 -14.89 3.70
CA GLY A 123 15.19 -15.80 3.72
C GLY A 123 15.38 -16.49 2.37
N GLN A 124 15.24 -17.83 2.36
CA GLN A 124 15.33 -18.66 1.15
C GLN A 124 13.96 -18.97 0.51
N TRP A 125 12.87 -18.56 1.15
CA TRP A 125 11.52 -18.79 0.66
C TRP A 125 11.07 -17.61 -0.20
N THR A 126 10.52 -17.91 -1.38
CA THR A 126 9.98 -16.91 -2.33
C THR A 126 8.60 -17.39 -2.79
N GLU A 127 7.63 -16.48 -2.82
CA GLU A 127 6.27 -16.78 -3.25
C GLU A 127 5.65 -15.56 -3.94
N THR A 128 4.67 -15.77 -4.81
CA THR A 128 3.79 -14.71 -5.32
C THR A 128 2.42 -14.86 -4.69
N ILE A 129 2.00 -13.83 -3.94
CA ILE A 129 0.73 -13.81 -3.23
C ILE A 129 -0.26 -12.87 -3.89
N TRP A 130 -1.55 -13.14 -3.70
CA TRP A 130 -2.63 -12.26 -4.16
C TRP A 130 -2.99 -11.33 -3.01
N TYR A 131 -2.99 -10.03 -3.28
CA TYR A 131 -3.36 -9.00 -2.33
C TYR A 131 -4.69 -8.37 -2.72
N PHE A 132 -5.57 -8.20 -1.73
CA PHE A 132 -6.77 -7.39 -1.82
C PHE A 132 -6.90 -6.59 -0.53
N GLY A 133 -6.88 -5.27 -0.65
CA GLY A 133 -7.12 -4.33 0.44
C GLY A 133 -8.24 -3.38 0.07
N SER A 134 -9.08 -3.04 1.05
CA SER A 134 -10.19 -2.10 0.86
C SER A 134 -10.09 -0.93 1.81
N GLY A 135 -10.52 0.25 1.37
CA GLY A 135 -10.60 1.43 2.23
C GLY A 135 -9.25 1.97 2.73
N ILE A 136 -8.17 1.72 1.99
CA ILE A 136 -6.83 2.24 2.26
C ILE A 136 -6.88 3.76 2.11
N GLY A 137 -6.58 4.49 3.18
CA GLY A 137 -6.48 5.95 3.13
C GLY A 137 -5.21 6.39 2.42
N ALA A 138 -5.35 7.00 1.24
CA ALA A 138 -4.25 7.56 0.46
C ALA A 138 -4.24 9.08 0.55
N ARG A 139 -3.12 9.69 0.94
CA ARG A 139 -2.94 11.15 0.86
C ARG A 139 -2.58 11.54 -0.57
N ILE A 140 -3.16 12.62 -1.06
CA ILE A 140 -2.85 13.12 -2.40
C ILE A 140 -2.02 14.39 -2.29
N ARG A 141 -0.81 14.35 -2.84
CA ARG A 141 0.14 15.45 -2.87
C ARG A 141 0.53 15.74 -4.31
N LEU A 142 1.02 16.95 -4.53
CA LEU A 142 1.77 17.29 -5.74
C LEU A 142 3.02 16.43 -5.84
#